data_AF-A0A364N3H0-F1
#
_entry.id   AF-A0A364N3H0-F1
#
_cell.length_a   1.000
_cell.length_b   1.000
_cell.length_c   1.000
_cell.angle_alpha   90.00
_cell.angle_beta   90.00
_cell.angle_gamma   90.00
#
_symmetry.space_group_name_H-M   'P 1'
#
loop_
_entity.id
_entity.type
_entity.pdbx_description
1 polymer ?
#
loop_
_entity_poly.entity_id
_entity_poly.type
_entity_poly.pdbx_seq_one_letter_code
_entity_poly.pdbx_strand_id
1 'polypeptide(L)'
;MKSTFFSAAALAALSTASPINKRADGPTDAEILNYALTLEHLENTFYSEALSKYTMEDFKAANFSEEAYNRIKTIGMDEAAHVDFLSGALKAAGASPVEACTYDFGYKDVASFLATASVLEGVGVSAYLGAAADIMSKTYLTAAGSILTVEARHSAYVRNTIGSSPFPAPFDNPLSYNSVYTLAAQFIKSCPETNAPLPVKAFPSLTAAPLDGKMMVESGDKIMLSTPDYKIEGKVYAAFITVTGPVFVDVEMVDGGMQVMVPKEGITGQSYLVLTNCNTAATDDTIVAGPAVVEVAAPMMH
;
A
#
# COMPACT_ATOMS: atom_id res chain seq x y z
N MET A 1 -28.80 -33.61 -4.60
CA MET A 1 -29.24 -32.22 -4.31
C MET A 1 -28.44 -31.29 -5.21
N LYS A 2 -29.10 -30.61 -6.15
CA LYS A 2 -28.47 -29.67 -7.07
C LYS A 2 -28.36 -28.33 -6.33
N SER A 3 -27.15 -27.87 -6.03
CA SER A 3 -26.92 -26.51 -5.52
C SER A 3 -26.81 -25.56 -6.71
N THR A 4 -27.84 -24.76 -6.89
CA THR A 4 -27.89 -23.62 -7.80
C THR A 4 -27.16 -22.47 -7.13
N PHE A 5 -25.99 -22.07 -7.64
CA PHE A 5 -25.36 -20.82 -7.24
C PHE A 5 -26.16 -19.67 -7.85
N PHE A 6 -26.72 -18.82 -6.99
CA PHE A 6 -27.33 -17.55 -7.40
C PHE A 6 -26.21 -16.61 -7.85
N SER A 7 -26.16 -16.29 -9.14
CA SER A 7 -25.46 -15.10 -9.63
C SER A 7 -26.09 -13.87 -8.97
N ALA A 8 -25.29 -13.12 -8.22
CA ALA A 8 -25.66 -11.79 -7.76
C ALA A 8 -25.63 -10.83 -8.95
N ALA A 9 -26.79 -10.67 -9.60
CA ALA A 9 -27.06 -9.53 -10.45
C ALA A 9 -27.28 -8.31 -9.57
N ALA A 10 -26.21 -7.55 -9.30
CA ALA A 10 -26.26 -6.21 -8.72
C ALA A 10 -25.66 -5.20 -9.70
N LEU A 11 -26.18 -5.19 -10.93
CA LEU A 11 -25.92 -4.16 -11.94
C LEU A 11 -27.25 -3.50 -12.33
N ALA A 12 -27.84 -2.76 -11.39
CA ALA A 12 -28.94 -1.85 -11.71
C ALA A 12 -29.17 -0.85 -10.57
N ALA A 13 -28.42 0.25 -10.54
CA ALA A 13 -28.88 1.61 -10.19
C ALA A 13 -27.69 2.57 -9.89
N LEU A 14 -26.84 2.86 -10.88
CA LEU A 14 -25.97 4.04 -10.84
C LEU A 14 -25.89 4.67 -12.23
N SER A 15 -26.96 5.33 -12.65
CA SER A 15 -26.95 6.23 -13.81
C SER A 15 -27.45 7.61 -13.40
N THR A 16 -26.66 8.27 -12.54
CA THR A 16 -26.56 9.73 -12.57
C THR A 16 -25.08 10.07 -12.70
N ALA A 17 -24.64 10.27 -13.95
CA ALA A 17 -23.30 10.76 -14.22
C ALA A 17 -23.20 12.18 -13.65
N SER A 18 -22.58 12.30 -12.47
CA SER A 18 -22.18 13.60 -11.95
C SER A 18 -21.07 14.14 -12.84
N PRO A 19 -21.09 15.42 -13.24
CA PRO A 19 -20.01 15.97 -14.05
C PRO A 19 -18.68 15.86 -13.31
N ILE A 20 -17.64 15.40 -14.02
CA ILE A 20 -16.26 15.38 -13.55
C ILE A 20 -15.87 16.83 -13.26
N ASN A 21 -15.98 17.26 -12.01
CA ASN A 21 -15.60 18.60 -11.61
C ASN A 21 -14.07 18.63 -11.51
N LYS A 22 -13.44 19.35 -12.44
CA LYS A 22 -12.01 19.64 -12.41
C LYS A 22 -11.73 20.65 -11.29
N ARG A 23 -10.82 20.33 -10.36
CA ARG A 23 -10.12 21.36 -9.59
C ARG A 23 -9.10 22.02 -10.54
N ALA A 24 -8.85 23.32 -10.40
CA ALA A 24 -7.85 24.00 -11.24
C ALA A 24 -6.45 23.37 -11.10
N ASP A 25 -6.13 22.75 -9.95
CA ASP A 25 -4.78 22.32 -9.57
C ASP A 25 -4.67 20.88 -8.99
N GLY A 26 -5.62 19.96 -9.23
CA GLY A 26 -5.57 18.59 -8.67
C GLY A 26 -6.15 17.50 -9.59
N PRO A 27 -5.93 16.20 -9.28
CA PRO A 27 -6.43 15.11 -10.10
C PRO A 27 -7.96 15.09 -10.13
N THR A 28 -8.51 14.67 -11.25
CA THR A 28 -9.94 14.40 -11.41
C THR A 28 -10.32 13.10 -10.71
N ASP A 29 -11.60 12.96 -10.33
CA ASP A 29 -12.12 11.69 -9.78
C ASP A 29 -11.79 10.49 -10.68
N ALA A 30 -11.81 10.64 -12.01
CA ALA A 30 -11.45 9.57 -12.93
C ALA A 30 -9.96 9.20 -12.86
N GLU A 31 -9.06 10.17 -12.70
CA GLU A 31 -7.63 9.91 -12.49
C GLU A 31 -7.39 9.24 -11.14
N ILE A 32 -8.12 9.63 -10.08
CA ILE A 32 -8.05 9.00 -8.77
C ILE A 32 -8.54 7.55 -8.82
N LEU A 33 -9.65 7.29 -9.51
CA LEU A 33 -10.18 5.92 -9.67
C LEU A 33 -9.25 5.05 -10.52
N ASN A 34 -8.62 5.59 -11.56
CA ASN A 34 -7.61 4.84 -12.33
C ASN A 34 -6.33 4.61 -11.53
N TYR A 35 -5.93 5.54 -10.68
CA TYR A 35 -4.86 5.34 -9.71
C TYR A 35 -5.19 4.18 -8.76
N ALA A 36 -6.39 4.16 -8.17
CA ALA A 36 -6.83 3.06 -7.32
C ALA A 36 -6.86 1.73 -8.09
N LEU A 37 -7.46 1.72 -9.29
CA LEU A 37 -7.53 0.52 -10.15
C LEU A 37 -6.14 -0.02 -10.52
N THR A 38 -5.13 0.83 -10.64
CA THR A 38 -3.75 0.37 -10.88
C THR A 38 -3.21 -0.44 -9.70
N LEU A 39 -3.53 -0.04 -8.47
CA LEU A 39 -3.14 -0.74 -7.26
C LEU A 39 -3.96 -2.04 -7.09
N GLU A 40 -5.27 -1.98 -7.34
CA GLU A 40 -6.13 -3.18 -7.32
C GLU A 40 -5.68 -4.24 -8.33
N HIS A 41 -5.25 -3.83 -9.53
CA HIS A 41 -4.67 -4.77 -10.51
C HIS A 41 -3.38 -5.41 -10.01
N LEU A 42 -2.55 -4.67 -9.26
CA LEU A 42 -1.33 -5.18 -8.66
C LEU A 42 -1.67 -6.24 -7.60
N GLU A 43 -2.59 -5.94 -6.68
CA GLU A 43 -2.99 -6.86 -5.60
C GLU A 43 -3.77 -8.08 -6.12
N ASN A 44 -4.70 -7.89 -7.04
CA ASN A 44 -5.40 -8.98 -7.71
C ASN A 44 -4.42 -9.91 -8.46
N THR A 45 -3.42 -9.35 -9.16
CA THR A 45 -2.41 -10.18 -9.83
C THR A 45 -1.52 -10.89 -8.81
N PHE A 46 -1.11 -10.20 -7.74
CA PHE A 46 -0.30 -10.77 -6.67
C PHE A 46 -0.96 -11.99 -6.03
N TYR A 47 -2.24 -11.88 -5.62
CA TYR A 47 -2.96 -12.98 -4.99
C TYR A 47 -3.29 -14.11 -5.98
N SER A 48 -3.74 -13.78 -7.19
CA SER A 48 -4.07 -14.80 -8.20
C SER A 48 -2.84 -15.59 -8.65
N GLU A 49 -1.69 -14.93 -8.82
CA GLU A 49 -0.41 -15.59 -9.12
C GLU A 49 -0.02 -16.53 -7.97
N ALA A 50 -0.05 -16.06 -6.73
CA ALA A 50 0.34 -16.87 -5.57
C ALA A 50 -0.58 -18.08 -5.38
N LEU A 51 -1.91 -17.92 -5.52
CA LEU A 51 -2.89 -19.00 -5.42
C LEU A 51 -2.83 -19.99 -6.59
N SER A 52 -2.24 -19.59 -7.73
CA SER A 52 -1.93 -20.51 -8.83
C SER A 52 -0.66 -21.34 -8.56
N LYS A 53 0.26 -20.80 -7.76
CA LYS A 53 1.58 -21.38 -7.47
C LYS A 53 1.61 -22.24 -6.21
N TYR A 54 0.85 -21.86 -5.18
CA TYR A 54 0.84 -22.51 -3.88
C TYR A 54 -0.51 -23.12 -3.57
N THR A 55 -0.48 -24.38 -3.16
CA THR A 55 -1.62 -25.17 -2.71
C THR A 55 -1.84 -25.04 -1.21
N MET A 56 -2.96 -25.55 -0.72
CA MET A 56 -3.20 -25.69 0.72
C MET A 56 -2.11 -26.52 1.42
N GLU A 57 -1.60 -27.55 0.74
CA GLU A 57 -0.52 -28.40 1.23
C GLU A 57 0.79 -27.62 1.39
N ASP A 58 1.10 -26.67 0.49
CA ASP A 58 2.26 -25.79 0.60
C ASP A 58 2.13 -24.85 1.81
N PHE A 59 0.93 -24.32 2.06
CA PHE A 59 0.65 -23.53 3.27
C PHE A 59 0.85 -24.35 4.54
N LYS A 60 0.33 -25.59 4.58
CA LYS A 60 0.53 -26.51 5.70
C LYS A 60 2.02 -26.84 5.91
N ALA A 61 2.76 -27.06 4.82
CA ALA A 61 4.20 -27.32 4.86
C ALA A 61 5.00 -26.10 5.39
N ALA A 62 4.50 -24.90 5.15
CA ALA A 62 5.04 -23.65 5.71
C ALA A 62 4.50 -23.32 7.12
N ASN A 63 3.83 -24.27 7.79
CA ASN A 63 3.22 -24.14 9.12
C ASN A 63 2.04 -23.15 9.21
N PHE A 64 1.37 -22.85 8.10
CA PHE A 64 0.11 -22.10 8.08
C PHE A 64 -1.10 -23.04 8.08
N SER A 65 -2.21 -22.58 8.64
CA SER A 65 -3.44 -23.38 8.73
C SER A 65 -4.18 -23.45 7.40
N GLU A 66 -5.07 -24.43 7.27
CA GLU A 66 -6.02 -24.49 6.16
C GLU A 66 -6.96 -23.28 6.15
N GLU A 67 -7.30 -22.76 7.33
CA GLU A 67 -8.05 -21.51 7.45
C GLU A 67 -7.28 -20.33 6.84
N ALA A 68 -5.96 -20.25 7.06
CA ALA A 68 -5.11 -19.24 6.44
C ALA A 68 -5.19 -19.28 4.92
N TYR A 69 -5.01 -20.45 4.32
CA TYR A 69 -5.15 -20.61 2.88
C TYR A 69 -6.53 -20.17 2.36
N ASN A 70 -7.62 -20.58 3.02
CA ASN A 70 -8.97 -20.23 2.62
C ASN A 70 -9.28 -18.73 2.74
N ARG A 71 -8.70 -18.06 3.73
CA ARG A 71 -8.82 -16.61 3.91
C ARG A 71 -8.01 -15.83 2.88
N ILE A 72 -6.79 -16.26 2.56
CA ILE A 72 -6.01 -15.70 1.44
C ILE A 72 -6.75 -15.85 0.11
N LYS A 73 -7.43 -16.99 -0.11
CA LYS A 73 -8.30 -17.15 -1.28
C LYS A 73 -9.47 -16.17 -1.28
N THR A 74 -10.04 -15.87 -0.11
CA THR A 74 -11.12 -14.88 0.01
C THR A 74 -10.62 -13.49 -0.33
N ILE A 75 -9.46 -13.08 0.19
CA ILE A 75 -8.81 -11.81 -0.14
C ILE A 75 -8.61 -11.69 -1.64
N GLY A 76 -7.99 -12.69 -2.29
CA GLY A 76 -7.83 -12.68 -3.75
C GLY A 76 -9.14 -12.63 -4.56
N MET A 77 -10.27 -13.08 -4.00
CA MET A 77 -11.59 -12.91 -4.62
C MET A 77 -12.14 -11.50 -4.43
N ASP A 78 -11.89 -10.88 -3.27
CA ASP A 78 -12.28 -9.52 -2.97
C ASP A 78 -11.49 -8.52 -3.85
N GLU A 79 -10.18 -8.73 -4.07
CA GLU A 79 -9.38 -7.90 -4.99
C GLU A 79 -9.87 -7.97 -6.44
N ALA A 80 -10.26 -9.17 -6.90
CA ALA A 80 -10.88 -9.31 -8.22
C ALA A 80 -12.20 -8.52 -8.31
N ALA A 81 -12.99 -8.50 -7.23
CA ALA A 81 -14.23 -7.74 -7.16
C ALA A 81 -13.97 -6.22 -7.10
N HIS A 82 -12.91 -5.77 -6.44
CA HIS A 82 -12.47 -4.37 -6.43
C HIS A 82 -12.10 -3.90 -7.85
N VAL A 83 -11.30 -4.69 -8.58
CA VAL A 83 -10.95 -4.44 -9.99
C VAL A 83 -12.20 -4.30 -10.86
N ASP A 84 -13.13 -5.25 -10.78
CA ASP A 84 -14.38 -5.24 -11.55
C ASP A 84 -15.23 -4.01 -11.21
N PHE A 85 -15.33 -3.69 -9.93
CA PHE A 85 -16.11 -2.57 -9.43
C PHE A 85 -15.56 -1.23 -9.95
N LEU A 86 -14.26 -0.97 -9.79
CA LEU A 86 -13.62 0.27 -10.25
C LEU A 86 -13.65 0.38 -11.78
N SER A 87 -13.37 -0.71 -12.50
CA SER A 87 -13.46 -0.76 -13.96
C SER A 87 -14.87 -0.42 -14.45
N GLY A 88 -15.90 -0.95 -13.77
CA GLY A 88 -17.30 -0.62 -14.04
C GLY A 88 -17.62 0.85 -13.77
N ALA A 89 -17.16 1.39 -12.64
CA ALA A 89 -17.37 2.78 -12.25
C ALA A 89 -16.73 3.77 -13.26
N LEU A 90 -15.51 3.49 -13.71
CA LEU A 90 -14.79 4.28 -14.72
C LEU A 90 -15.52 4.26 -16.07
N LYS A 91 -15.93 3.07 -16.55
CA LYS A 91 -16.73 2.95 -17.79
C LYS A 91 -18.04 3.73 -17.70
N ALA A 92 -18.74 3.63 -16.57
CA ALA A 92 -19.98 4.36 -16.33
C ALA A 92 -19.79 5.88 -16.27
N ALA A 93 -18.61 6.34 -15.83
CA ALA A 93 -18.20 7.75 -15.84
C ALA A 93 -17.76 8.26 -17.23
N GLY A 94 -17.70 7.38 -18.24
CA GLY A 94 -17.17 7.72 -19.56
C GLY A 94 -15.65 7.83 -19.62
N ALA A 95 -14.96 7.31 -18.60
CA ALA A 95 -13.50 7.20 -18.56
C ALA A 95 -13.05 5.82 -19.06
N SER A 96 -11.81 5.75 -19.56
CA SER A 96 -11.17 4.49 -19.92
C SER A 96 -10.46 3.90 -18.69
N PRO A 97 -10.84 2.70 -18.23
CA PRO A 97 -10.09 2.02 -17.18
C PRO A 97 -8.70 1.62 -17.66
N VAL A 98 -7.73 1.67 -16.76
CA VAL A 98 -6.42 1.08 -16.99
C VAL A 98 -6.49 -0.45 -16.97
N GLU A 99 -5.65 -1.08 -17.77
CA GLU A 99 -5.45 -2.53 -17.79
C GLU A 99 -4.28 -2.92 -16.87
N ALA A 100 -4.27 -4.17 -16.42
CA ALA A 100 -3.21 -4.69 -15.55
C ALA A 100 -1.81 -4.58 -16.19
N CYS A 101 -0.83 -4.22 -15.37
CA CYS A 101 0.58 -4.25 -15.75
C CYS A 101 1.16 -5.67 -15.68
N THR A 102 2.42 -5.83 -16.08
CA THR A 102 3.22 -7.02 -15.77
C THR A 102 4.02 -6.77 -14.50
N TYR A 103 4.02 -7.74 -13.59
CA TYR A 103 4.60 -7.59 -12.26
C TYR A 103 5.71 -8.61 -11.97
N ASP A 104 6.51 -8.31 -10.94
CA ASP A 104 7.48 -9.22 -10.32
C ASP A 104 7.53 -8.97 -8.82
N PHE A 105 7.01 -9.92 -8.06
CA PHE A 105 6.87 -9.80 -6.62
C PHE A 105 8.03 -10.42 -5.83
N GLY A 106 8.95 -11.12 -6.49
CA GLY A 106 10.18 -11.64 -5.89
C GLY A 106 10.05 -12.70 -4.79
N TYR A 107 8.84 -13.07 -4.35
CA TYR A 107 8.63 -14.08 -3.32
C TYR A 107 8.96 -15.50 -3.81
N LYS A 108 9.49 -16.32 -2.91
CA LYS A 108 10.06 -17.65 -3.24
C LYS A 108 9.28 -18.80 -2.62
N ASP A 109 8.61 -18.53 -1.50
CA ASP A 109 7.86 -19.48 -0.70
C ASP A 109 6.62 -18.80 -0.09
N VAL A 110 5.76 -19.59 0.57
CA VAL A 110 4.53 -19.09 1.22
C VAL A 110 4.83 -18.03 2.28
N ALA A 111 5.94 -18.17 3.02
CA ALA A 111 6.31 -17.23 4.06
C ALA A 111 6.69 -15.85 3.49
N SER A 112 7.54 -15.81 2.46
CA SER A 112 7.90 -14.58 1.74
C SER A 112 6.74 -13.99 0.96
N PHE A 113 5.81 -14.81 0.47
CA PHE A 113 4.54 -14.34 -0.09
C PHE A 113 3.71 -13.61 0.98
N LEU A 114 3.44 -14.23 2.13
CA LEU A 114 2.63 -13.60 3.19
C LEU A 114 3.30 -12.36 3.80
N ALA A 115 4.63 -12.33 3.86
CA ALA A 115 5.37 -11.13 4.25
C ALA A 115 5.17 -9.99 3.25
N THR A 116 5.20 -10.29 1.94
CA THR A 116 4.93 -9.30 0.88
C THR A 116 3.47 -8.85 0.92
N ALA A 117 2.54 -9.79 1.15
CA ALA A 117 1.12 -9.50 1.31
C ALA A 117 0.89 -8.50 2.45
N SER A 118 1.51 -8.72 3.61
CA SER A 118 1.40 -7.79 4.74
C SER A 118 1.82 -6.37 4.38
N VAL A 119 2.83 -6.22 3.53
CA VAL A 119 3.30 -4.91 3.05
C VAL A 119 2.30 -4.29 2.09
N LEU A 120 1.89 -5.03 1.05
CA LEU A 120 0.96 -4.53 0.03
C LEU A 120 -0.36 -4.07 0.63
N GLU A 121 -0.97 -4.90 1.48
CA GLU A 121 -2.24 -4.58 2.15
C GLU A 121 -2.18 -3.29 2.98
N GLY A 122 -1.09 -3.08 3.72
CA GLY A 122 -0.89 -1.83 4.45
C GLY A 122 -0.68 -0.62 3.53
N VAL A 123 -0.07 -0.83 2.35
CA VAL A 123 0.06 0.20 1.30
C VAL A 123 -1.30 0.50 0.67
N GLY A 124 -2.14 -0.51 0.40
CA GLY A 124 -3.52 -0.36 -0.07
C GLY A 124 -4.36 0.50 0.88
N VAL A 125 -4.34 0.19 2.18
CA VAL A 125 -4.98 1.02 3.23
C VAL A 125 -4.49 2.48 3.16
N SER A 126 -3.18 2.68 3.07
CA SER A 126 -2.57 4.01 3.06
C SER A 126 -2.91 4.81 1.79
N ALA A 127 -3.09 4.11 0.67
CA ALA A 127 -3.46 4.68 -0.62
C ALA A 127 -4.89 5.18 -0.64
N TYR A 128 -5.85 4.36 -0.21
CA TYR A 128 -7.25 4.77 -0.11
C TYR A 128 -7.45 5.89 0.90
N LEU A 129 -6.79 5.80 2.06
CA LEU A 129 -6.87 6.83 3.09
C LEU A 129 -6.28 8.16 2.61
N GLY A 130 -5.13 8.12 1.92
CA GLY A 130 -4.47 9.30 1.35
C GLY A 130 -5.28 9.97 0.25
N ALA A 131 -5.92 9.18 -0.62
CA ALA A 131 -6.74 9.70 -1.72
C ALA A 131 -8.13 10.21 -1.27
N ALA A 132 -8.61 9.82 -0.09
CA ALA A 132 -9.99 10.08 0.35
C ALA A 132 -10.36 11.57 0.34
N ALA A 133 -9.43 12.46 0.70
CA ALA A 133 -9.68 13.90 0.74
C ALA A 133 -9.84 14.54 -0.65
N ASP A 134 -9.28 13.89 -1.68
CA ASP A 134 -9.25 14.42 -3.04
C ASP A 134 -10.45 13.98 -3.89
N ILE A 135 -11.21 12.98 -3.43
CA ILE A 135 -12.42 12.50 -4.12
C ILE A 135 -13.57 13.51 -3.95
N MET A 136 -14.00 14.10 -5.06
CA MET A 136 -15.03 15.14 -5.09
C MET A 136 -16.44 14.55 -5.06
N SER A 137 -16.68 13.51 -5.87
CA SER A 137 -17.94 12.80 -5.90
C SER A 137 -18.18 12.06 -4.59
N LYS A 138 -19.28 12.41 -3.89
CA LYS A 138 -19.66 11.71 -2.65
C LYS A 138 -19.97 10.25 -2.88
N THR A 139 -20.47 9.89 -4.06
CA THR A 139 -20.68 8.51 -4.45
C THR A 139 -19.35 7.74 -4.54
N TYR A 140 -18.34 8.33 -5.18
CA TYR A 140 -17.02 7.69 -5.28
C TYR A 140 -16.30 7.67 -3.94
N LEU A 141 -16.46 8.71 -3.11
CA LEU A 141 -15.90 8.73 -1.76
C LEU A 141 -16.50 7.62 -0.89
N THR A 142 -17.82 7.42 -0.94
CA THR A 142 -18.46 6.30 -0.23
C THR A 142 -17.99 4.94 -0.75
N ALA A 143 -17.82 4.81 -2.06
CA ALA A 143 -17.32 3.58 -2.67
C ALA A 143 -15.87 3.28 -2.24
N ALA A 144 -14.96 4.26 -2.35
CA ALA A 144 -13.58 4.16 -1.89
C ALA A 144 -13.51 3.87 -0.38
N GLY A 145 -14.36 4.51 0.43
CA GLY A 145 -14.48 4.22 1.86
C GLY A 145 -14.94 2.79 2.15
N SER A 146 -15.79 2.20 1.30
CA SER A 146 -16.18 0.79 1.44
C SER A 146 -14.98 -0.14 1.24
N ILE A 147 -14.21 0.08 0.17
CA ILE A 147 -13.00 -0.70 -0.15
C ILE A 147 -11.96 -0.55 0.96
N LEU A 148 -11.64 0.68 1.38
CA LEU A 148 -10.71 0.95 2.48
C LEU A 148 -10.98 0.11 3.74
N THR A 149 -12.24 -0.08 4.13
CA THR A 149 -12.53 -0.91 5.33
C THR A 149 -12.28 -2.39 5.10
N VAL A 150 -12.36 -2.87 3.86
CA VAL A 150 -12.06 -4.25 3.48
C VAL A 150 -10.54 -4.45 3.45
N GLU A 151 -9.80 -3.56 2.79
CA GLU A 151 -8.32 -3.49 2.83
C GLU A 151 -7.79 -3.53 4.27
N ALA A 152 -8.37 -2.73 5.17
CA ALA A 152 -7.96 -2.73 6.57
C ALA A 152 -8.17 -4.09 7.27
N ARG A 153 -9.21 -4.85 6.90
CA ARG A 153 -9.46 -6.19 7.42
C ARG A 153 -8.51 -7.22 6.82
N HIS A 154 -8.19 -7.10 5.53
CA HIS A 154 -7.21 -7.92 4.86
C HIS A 154 -5.83 -7.73 5.50
N SER A 155 -5.38 -6.48 5.63
CA SER A 155 -4.14 -6.11 6.34
C SER A 155 -4.09 -6.68 7.75
N ALA A 156 -5.12 -6.45 8.57
CA ALA A 156 -5.19 -6.99 9.93
C ALA A 156 -5.09 -8.53 9.94
N TYR A 157 -5.79 -9.21 9.03
CA TYR A 157 -5.77 -10.66 8.93
C TYR A 157 -4.38 -11.21 8.55
N VAL A 158 -3.77 -10.65 7.51
CA VAL A 158 -2.45 -11.08 7.01
C VAL A 158 -1.40 -10.84 8.09
N ARG A 159 -1.41 -9.66 8.73
CA ARG A 159 -0.51 -9.34 9.85
C ARG A 159 -0.62 -10.36 10.98
N ASN A 160 -1.84 -10.67 11.43
CA ASN A 160 -2.05 -11.68 12.46
C ASN A 160 -1.57 -13.07 12.02
N THR A 161 -1.80 -13.44 10.76
CA THR A 161 -1.35 -14.71 10.17
C THR A 161 0.17 -14.88 10.25
N ILE A 162 0.94 -13.81 10.07
CA ILE A 162 2.41 -13.83 10.14
C ILE A 162 2.95 -13.49 11.55
N GLY A 163 2.10 -13.46 12.58
CA GLY A 163 2.50 -13.22 13.97
C GLY A 163 2.75 -11.75 14.32
N SER A 164 2.38 -10.81 13.44
CA SER A 164 2.40 -9.38 13.73
C SER A 164 1.09 -8.93 14.38
N SER A 165 1.09 -7.78 15.06
CA SER A 165 -0.14 -7.23 15.63
C SER A 165 -1.14 -6.88 14.50
N PRO A 166 -2.40 -7.36 14.54
CA PRO A 166 -3.44 -6.98 13.59
C PRO A 166 -3.90 -5.52 13.72
N PHE A 167 -3.64 -4.85 14.85
CA PHE A 167 -4.02 -3.47 15.13
C PHE A 167 -2.89 -2.78 15.90
N PRO A 168 -1.73 -2.55 15.26
CA PRO A 168 -0.54 -2.06 15.94
C PRO A 168 -0.65 -0.61 16.42
N ALA A 169 -1.58 0.16 15.84
CA ALA A 169 -1.80 1.57 16.13
C ALA A 169 -3.30 1.90 16.10
N PRO A 170 -3.74 2.98 16.78
CA PRO A 170 -5.14 3.43 16.73
C PRO A 170 -5.50 4.16 15.42
N PHE A 171 -4.51 4.52 14.59
CA PHE A 171 -4.69 5.23 13.33
C PHE A 171 -3.71 4.70 12.27
N ASP A 172 -4.19 4.56 11.03
CA ASP A 172 -3.36 4.28 9.86
C ASP A 172 -2.76 5.57 9.28
N ASN A 173 -1.68 5.41 8.51
CA ASN A 173 -0.89 6.53 7.99
C ASN A 173 -1.24 6.81 6.51
N PRO A 174 -1.90 7.92 6.17
CA PRO A 174 -2.16 8.26 4.78
C PRO A 174 -0.86 8.59 4.05
N LEU A 175 -0.72 8.11 2.81
CA LEU A 175 0.39 8.41 1.92
C LEU A 175 -0.06 9.26 0.73
N SER A 176 0.84 10.10 0.19
CA SER A 176 0.58 10.77 -1.09
C SER A 176 0.60 9.78 -2.25
N TYR A 177 -0.02 10.15 -3.37
CA TYR A 177 -0.02 9.35 -4.59
C TYR A 177 1.40 8.95 -5.03
N ASN A 178 2.34 9.88 -4.94
CA ASN A 178 3.74 9.63 -5.31
C ASN A 178 4.43 8.67 -4.34
N SER A 179 4.15 8.78 -3.03
CA SER A 179 4.69 7.85 -2.03
C SER A 179 4.17 6.43 -2.23
N VAL A 180 2.86 6.26 -2.46
CA VAL A 180 2.28 4.95 -2.76
C VAL A 180 2.82 4.40 -4.06
N TYR A 181 2.84 5.22 -5.12
CA TYR A 181 3.35 4.78 -6.42
C TYR A 181 4.82 4.40 -6.35
N THR A 182 5.63 5.05 -5.51
CA THR A 182 7.02 4.64 -5.25
C THR A 182 7.10 3.22 -4.69
N LEU A 183 6.22 2.87 -3.74
CA LEU A 183 6.15 1.53 -3.16
C LEU A 183 5.55 0.50 -4.12
N ALA A 184 4.63 0.89 -5.00
CA ALA A 184 4.06 -0.01 -6.01
C ALA A 184 5.02 -0.26 -7.18
N ALA A 185 5.73 0.78 -7.64
CA ALA A 185 6.56 0.76 -8.84
C ALA A 185 7.69 -0.27 -8.78
N GLN A 186 8.18 -0.64 -7.59
CA GLN A 186 9.18 -1.68 -7.43
C GLN A 186 8.71 -3.06 -7.93
N PHE A 187 7.40 -3.29 -7.98
CA PHE A 187 6.81 -4.53 -8.47
C PHE A 187 6.41 -4.45 -9.94
N ILE A 188 6.36 -3.27 -10.55
CA ILE A 188 5.86 -3.06 -11.91
C ILE A 188 7.03 -3.17 -12.90
N LYS A 189 6.97 -4.15 -13.82
CA LYS A 189 7.96 -4.29 -14.91
C LYS A 189 7.60 -3.43 -16.12
N SER A 190 6.34 -3.45 -16.51
CA SER A 190 5.82 -2.69 -17.65
C SER A 190 4.30 -2.63 -17.58
N CYS A 191 3.71 -1.58 -18.15
CA CYS A 191 2.26 -1.45 -18.30
C CYS A 191 1.90 -1.31 -19.78
N PRO A 192 0.67 -1.70 -20.19
CA PRO A 192 0.20 -1.47 -21.56
C PRO A 192 0.33 0.00 -21.97
N GLU A 193 0.87 0.26 -23.16
CA GLU A 193 1.01 1.64 -23.69
C GLU A 193 -0.34 2.34 -23.92
N THR A 194 -1.42 1.57 -23.94
CA THR A 194 -2.81 2.07 -24.02
C THR A 194 -3.31 2.65 -22.71
N ASN A 195 -2.65 2.37 -21.57
CA ASN A 195 -3.02 2.96 -20.29
C ASN A 195 -2.75 4.47 -20.33
N ALA A 196 -3.74 5.26 -19.89
CA ALA A 196 -3.53 6.68 -19.69
C ALA A 196 -2.43 6.91 -18.64
N PRO A 197 -1.52 7.89 -18.84
CA PRO A 197 -0.53 8.23 -17.83
C PRO A 197 -1.23 8.65 -16.54
N LEU A 198 -0.83 8.03 -15.42
CA LEU A 198 -1.25 8.48 -14.10
C LEU A 198 -0.49 9.75 -13.72
N PRO A 199 -1.10 10.70 -13.00
CA PRO A 199 -0.45 11.93 -12.52
C PRO A 199 0.43 11.65 -11.29
N VAL A 200 1.28 10.61 -11.37
CA VAL A 200 2.15 10.16 -10.29
C VAL A 200 3.59 10.06 -10.75
N LYS A 201 4.51 10.22 -9.80
CA LYS A 201 5.95 10.16 -10.01
C LYS A 201 6.56 9.39 -8.85
N ALA A 202 7.25 8.30 -9.17
CA ALA A 202 8.05 7.59 -8.18
C ALA A 202 9.22 8.47 -7.72
N PHE A 203 9.43 8.52 -6.41
CA PHE A 203 10.63 9.06 -5.81
C PHE A 203 11.79 8.05 -5.95
N PRO A 204 13.04 8.49 -5.78
CA PRO A 204 14.16 7.57 -5.58
C PRO A 204 13.88 6.60 -4.42
N SER A 205 14.24 5.34 -4.59
CA SER A 205 13.98 4.30 -3.59
C SER A 205 14.73 4.56 -2.29
N LEU A 206 14.07 4.24 -1.18
CA LEU A 206 14.65 4.25 0.17
C LEU A 206 14.36 2.90 0.81
N THR A 207 15.38 2.28 1.40
CA THR A 207 15.22 1.05 2.18
C THR A 207 15.63 1.28 3.62
N ALA A 208 14.96 0.60 4.54
CA ALA A 208 15.24 0.63 5.96
C ALA A 208 15.55 -0.79 6.45
N ALA A 209 16.54 -0.92 7.33
CA ALA A 209 16.92 -2.20 7.93
C ALA A 209 17.23 -2.05 9.43
N PRO A 210 16.88 -3.05 10.25
CA PRO A 210 17.31 -3.08 11.65
C PRO A 210 18.84 -3.12 11.75
N LEU A 211 19.36 -2.56 12.84
CA LEU A 211 20.78 -2.63 13.20
C LEU A 211 21.06 -3.76 14.19
N ASP A 212 22.35 -4.00 14.46
CA ASP A 212 22.83 -4.87 15.54
C ASP A 212 22.33 -6.32 15.50
N GLY A 213 21.99 -6.82 14.30
CA GLY A 213 21.46 -8.18 14.12
C GLY A 213 20.07 -8.38 14.69
N LYS A 214 19.35 -7.31 15.05
CA LYS A 214 17.94 -7.39 15.44
C LYS A 214 17.11 -7.88 14.26
N MET A 215 16.17 -8.79 14.54
CA MET A 215 15.18 -9.22 13.54
C MET A 215 13.97 -8.30 13.48
N MET A 216 13.66 -7.60 14.59
CA MET A 216 12.51 -6.70 14.70
C MET A 216 12.98 -5.32 15.14
N VAL A 217 12.34 -4.28 14.60
CA VAL A 217 12.58 -2.89 14.99
C VAL A 217 11.64 -2.52 16.12
N GLU A 218 12.16 -1.90 17.18
CA GLU A 218 11.38 -1.39 18.30
C GLU A 218 11.44 0.14 18.36
N SER A 219 10.46 0.77 19.00
CA SER A 219 10.50 2.21 19.26
C SER A 219 11.75 2.58 20.08
N GLY A 220 12.48 3.61 19.63
CA GLY A 220 13.76 4.00 20.22
C GLY A 220 15.00 3.30 19.62
N ASP A 221 14.83 2.28 18.78
CA ASP A 221 15.94 1.68 18.05
C ASP A 221 16.49 2.62 16.99
N LYS A 222 17.77 2.42 16.63
CA LYS A 222 18.32 2.96 15.39
C LYS A 222 18.10 1.98 14.25
N ILE A 223 17.77 2.51 13.07
CA ILE A 223 17.68 1.76 11.81
C ILE A 223 18.65 2.32 10.79
N MET A 224 19.19 1.45 9.93
CA MET A 224 19.98 1.84 8.76
C MET A 224 19.03 2.21 7.63
N LEU A 225 19.31 3.32 6.97
CA LEU A 225 18.68 3.77 5.74
C LEU A 225 19.70 3.76 4.60
N SER A 226 19.25 3.34 3.42
CA SER A 226 20.04 3.41 2.20
C SER A 226 19.18 3.80 1.01
N THR A 227 19.80 4.49 0.05
CA THR A 227 19.19 4.89 -1.22
C THR A 227 19.92 4.19 -2.35
N PRO A 228 19.52 2.95 -2.72
CA PRO A 228 20.17 2.21 -3.80
C PRO A 228 20.18 3.04 -5.09
N ASP A 229 21.33 3.09 -5.77
CA ASP A 229 21.52 3.77 -7.05
C ASP A 229 21.19 5.28 -7.06
N TYR A 230 21.05 5.90 -5.89
CA TYR A 230 20.76 7.33 -5.74
C TYR A 230 21.65 7.97 -4.67
N LYS A 231 22.34 9.04 -5.06
CA LYS A 231 23.19 9.81 -4.16
C LYS A 231 22.42 10.99 -3.60
N ILE A 232 22.30 11.05 -2.28
CA ILE A 232 21.74 12.20 -1.57
C ILE A 232 22.72 13.38 -1.66
N GLU A 233 22.21 14.53 -2.06
CA GLU A 233 22.93 15.80 -2.08
C GLU A 233 22.37 16.77 -1.04
N GLY A 234 23.25 17.55 -0.41
CA GLY A 234 22.86 18.55 0.58
C GLY A 234 22.42 17.94 1.92
N LYS A 235 21.83 18.79 2.76
CA LYS A 235 21.29 18.39 4.06
C LYS A 235 19.92 17.75 3.86
N VAL A 236 19.72 16.59 4.48
CA VAL A 236 18.43 15.91 4.53
C VAL A 236 17.96 15.71 5.97
N TYR A 237 16.66 15.56 6.10
CA TYR A 237 15.95 15.18 7.31
C TYR A 237 15.18 13.89 7.02
N ALA A 238 14.87 13.12 8.05
CA ALA A 238 13.97 11.98 7.93
C ALA A 238 12.65 12.31 8.60
N ALA A 239 11.55 11.86 8.00
CA ALA A 239 10.21 12.06 8.52
C ALA A 239 9.44 10.75 8.48
N PHE A 240 8.91 10.33 9.63
CA PHE A 240 7.89 9.30 9.68
C PHE A 240 6.54 9.94 9.35
N ILE A 241 5.82 9.38 8.39
CA ILE A 241 4.51 9.89 7.98
C ILE A 241 3.44 9.40 8.96
N THR A 242 2.64 10.33 9.50
CA THR A 242 1.49 10.01 10.36
C THR A 242 0.27 10.84 9.97
N VAL A 243 -0.92 10.38 10.33
CA VAL A 243 -2.18 11.13 10.08
C VAL A 243 -2.22 12.48 10.80
N THR A 244 -1.50 12.62 11.92
CA THR A 244 -1.42 13.88 12.68
C THR A 244 -0.33 14.83 12.17
N GLY A 245 0.39 14.44 11.13
CA GLY A 245 1.53 15.17 10.55
C GLY A 245 2.85 14.41 10.68
N PRO A 246 3.88 14.77 9.88
CA PRO A 246 5.16 14.09 9.90
C PRO A 246 5.90 14.26 11.22
N VAL A 247 6.50 13.17 11.72
CA VAL A 247 7.39 13.17 12.88
C VAL A 247 8.83 13.18 12.38
N PHE A 248 9.52 14.30 12.56
CA PHE A 248 10.89 14.49 12.10
C PHE A 248 11.91 13.89 13.07
N VAL A 249 12.93 13.25 12.51
CA VAL A 249 14.08 12.72 13.24
C VAL A 249 15.37 13.14 12.54
N ASP A 250 16.43 13.31 13.32
CA ASP A 250 17.75 13.67 12.80
C ASP A 250 18.35 12.49 12.02
N VAL A 251 19.03 12.83 10.93
CA VAL A 251 19.77 11.88 10.10
C VAL A 251 21.24 11.91 10.49
N GLU A 252 21.78 10.78 10.90
CA GLU A 252 23.20 10.56 11.14
C GLU A 252 23.83 9.93 9.89
N MET A 253 24.81 10.59 9.29
CA MET A 253 25.55 10.03 8.15
C MET A 253 26.60 9.04 8.67
N VAL A 254 26.59 7.81 8.16
CA VAL A 254 27.50 6.73 8.58
C VAL A 254 28.14 6.06 7.36
N ASP A 255 29.19 5.27 7.59
CA ASP A 255 29.75 4.43 6.54
C ASP A 255 28.69 3.45 6.02
N GLY A 256 28.42 3.52 4.71
CA GLY A 256 27.45 2.66 4.04
C GLY A 256 26.01 3.18 4.00
N GLY A 257 25.70 4.36 4.55
CA GLY A 257 24.36 4.95 4.43
C GLY A 257 24.05 6.04 5.45
N MET A 258 22.85 5.97 5.99
CA MET A 258 22.29 6.92 6.95
C MET A 258 21.70 6.14 8.12
N GLN A 259 21.70 6.69 9.32
CA GLN A 259 21.00 6.13 10.47
C GLN A 259 20.00 7.14 11.02
N VAL A 260 18.89 6.63 11.51
CA VAL A 260 17.85 7.41 12.19
C VAL A 260 17.36 6.64 13.40
N MET A 261 16.92 7.37 14.42
CA MET A 261 16.23 6.79 15.57
C MET A 261 14.74 6.70 15.29
N VAL A 262 14.14 5.53 15.49
CA VAL A 262 12.69 5.38 15.51
C VAL A 262 12.16 6.12 16.74
N PRO A 263 11.19 7.05 16.60
CA PRO A 263 10.60 7.74 17.74
C PRO A 263 10.15 6.75 18.84
N LYS A 264 10.32 7.15 20.10
CA LYS A 264 9.97 6.31 21.26
C LYS A 264 8.46 6.10 21.41
N GLU A 265 7.66 6.96 20.78
CA GLU A 265 6.21 6.97 20.86
C GLU A 265 5.63 7.31 19.49
N GLY A 266 4.40 6.87 19.23
CA GLY A 266 3.62 7.26 18.05
C GLY A 266 3.95 6.53 16.74
N ILE A 267 5.05 5.77 16.68
CA ILE A 267 5.43 4.98 15.50
C ILE A 267 5.41 3.49 15.86
N THR A 268 4.42 2.77 15.34
CA THR A 268 4.19 1.33 15.55
C THR A 268 3.56 0.70 14.31
N GLY A 269 3.72 -0.62 14.15
CA GLY A 269 3.24 -1.37 12.99
C GLY A 269 3.96 -1.00 11.71
N GLN A 270 3.27 -1.19 10.58
CA GLN A 270 3.76 -0.78 9.29
C GLN A 270 3.79 0.76 9.19
N SER A 271 4.98 1.32 9.26
CA SER A 271 5.25 2.74 9.26
C SER A 271 6.04 3.14 8.01
N TYR A 272 5.93 4.40 7.61
CA TYR A 272 6.55 4.92 6.39
C TYR A 272 7.51 6.05 6.72
N LEU A 273 8.76 5.91 6.28
CA LEU A 273 9.79 6.92 6.47
C LEU A 273 10.23 7.49 5.13
N VAL A 274 10.29 8.81 5.01
CA VAL A 274 10.83 9.50 3.84
C VAL A 274 12.08 10.30 4.21
N LEU A 275 12.95 10.52 3.22
CA LEU A 275 13.99 11.55 3.30
C LEU A 275 13.47 12.82 2.64
N THR A 276 13.74 13.96 3.25
CA THR A 276 13.28 15.28 2.78
C THR A 276 14.34 16.36 2.94
N ASN A 277 14.32 17.36 2.06
CA ASN A 277 15.15 18.56 2.15
C ASN A 277 14.56 19.65 3.06
N CYS A 278 13.41 19.40 3.69
CA CYS A 278 12.69 20.33 4.56
C CYS A 278 12.44 19.67 5.93
N ASN A 279 12.61 20.41 7.03
CA ASN A 279 12.37 19.90 8.39
C ASN A 279 11.02 20.32 8.99
N THR A 280 10.16 20.92 8.18
CA THR A 280 8.81 21.35 8.60
C THR A 280 7.71 20.79 7.70
N ALA A 281 8.05 20.15 6.59
CA ALA A 281 7.11 19.56 5.65
C ALA A 281 7.69 18.29 5.01
N ALA A 282 6.82 17.29 4.79
CA ALA A 282 7.12 16.08 4.02
C ALA A 282 6.04 15.95 2.94
N THR A 283 6.21 16.74 1.88
CA THR A 283 5.34 16.84 0.71
C THR A 283 6.09 16.40 -0.55
N ASP A 284 5.37 16.17 -1.64
CA ASP A 284 5.95 15.73 -2.91
C ASP A 284 7.06 16.66 -3.45
N ASP A 285 7.01 17.96 -3.16
CA ASP A 285 8.03 18.94 -3.55
C ASP A 285 9.31 18.89 -2.69
N THR A 286 9.20 18.31 -1.50
CA THR A 286 10.26 18.29 -0.48
C THR A 286 10.86 16.91 -0.26
N ILE A 287 10.14 15.84 -0.64
CA ILE A 287 10.61 14.46 -0.53
C ILE A 287 11.71 14.23 -1.58
N VAL A 288 12.85 13.74 -1.12
CA VAL A 288 14.02 13.45 -1.97
C VAL A 288 14.22 11.96 -2.20
N ALA A 289 13.69 11.10 -1.32
CA ALA A 289 13.67 9.65 -1.47
C ALA A 289 12.62 9.00 -0.55
N GLY A 290 12.13 7.83 -0.96
CA GLY A 290 11.21 6.99 -0.20
C GLY A 290 9.74 7.11 -0.60
N PRO A 291 8.82 6.54 0.19
CA PRO A 291 9.05 6.03 1.53
C PRO A 291 9.79 4.69 1.57
N ALA A 292 10.51 4.46 2.66
CA ALA A 292 10.86 3.13 3.13
C ALA A 292 9.73 2.61 4.04
N VAL A 293 9.43 1.32 3.94
CA VAL A 293 8.52 0.62 4.85
C VAL A 293 9.32 0.13 6.06
N VAL A 294 8.82 0.40 7.27
CA VAL A 294 9.43 -0.02 8.54
C VAL A 294 8.35 -0.70 9.37
N GLU A 295 8.52 -1.99 9.67
CA GLU A 295 7.66 -2.69 10.63
C GLU A 295 8.20 -2.48 12.04
N VAL A 296 7.49 -1.71 12.85
CA VAL A 296 7.87 -1.40 14.24
C VAL A 296 7.01 -2.19 15.21
N ALA A 297 7.63 -2.94 16.11
CA ALA A 297 6.91 -3.72 17.11
C ALA A 297 5.96 -2.85 17.95
N ALA A 298 4.71 -3.29 18.09
CA ALA A 298 3.77 -2.63 19.00
C ALA A 298 4.25 -2.83 20.45
N PRO A 299 4.23 -1.80 21.30
CA PRO A 299 4.58 -1.95 22.70
C PRO A 299 3.64 -2.97 23.34
N MET A 300 4.21 -3.95 24.05
CA MET A 300 3.43 -4.90 24.84
C MET A 300 2.64 -4.09 25.87
N MET A 301 1.30 -4.08 25.76
CA MET A 301 0.45 -3.47 26.78
C MET A 301 0.65 -4.24 28.08
N HIS A 302 1.34 -3.62 29.04
CA HIS A 302 1.48 -4.09 30.43
C HIS A 302 0.32 -3.60 31.29
#